data_AF-A0A0B3ATK1-F1
#
_entry.id   AF-A0A0B3ATK1-F1
#
_cell.length_a   1.000
_cell.length_b   1.000
_cell.length_c   1.000
_cell.angle_alpha   90.00
_cell.angle_beta   90.00
_cell.angle_gamma   90.00
#
_symmetry.space_group_name_H-M   'P 1'
#
loop_
_entity.id
_entity.type
_entity.pdbx_description
1 polymer ?
#
loop_
_entity_poly.entity_id
_entity_poly.type
_entity_poly.pdbx_seq_one_letter_code
_entity_poly.pdbx_strand_id
1 'polypeptide(L)'
;ALVTTSKKLSCGEIGGVMIAISKQDLESFAEYNKTVNMRIFMSSANDTDTRLLPSDSLGPSYYTPGTIDFGFIDCADPTMSKDPKCKNFQKFGFNVFEECKNGIDDDENGMTDCDDPFCKFIPDCASAGGAFNFINDVNDVTSPVVVFSEVERLHDSAFLKVDTSEPSNLTLMFYKNDSTCKTLNLSLTDTGTGYQANANFKPFHSVDLMQETLGYVLTNGTAYYYKIKVCDPSENCAVSACTNFTTKSTAQDKSFLFKMDLPDGYTVDIPALNKTNYNFSESFGGVSYEVGIKTNTSVTKNMNMTLHCGDMAIGLYGMNVLDPTKIDLSNAFVCNETNDYIGMNSTLKKWNKLIDDLHLGGASDYIEITLPLAYNANNVLNWTDDDGRSNGQNVNNYVNCSDGGSSNTKCKIPVSMGFSAYSITAPASSSPATPSSGGGGSSTVTTPTVALSDTQFNSGYSANLKVGSRFKVTVASQDHFVSLNSITPLVANITLSSTPQTVLLVVGESSKFELTGDNYYDIIVTINSINRTLNLVNMTLKSTYEKVPVVAVAPITGGAVTETEEKVAEESVPFEEPTNIGEIKKDLTNLWMIAGAVLIVLACIGGGVYFWNKGKTSSKKGK
;
A
#
# COMPACT_ATOMS: atom_id res chain seq x y z
N ALA A 1 -34.10 10.03 -22.37
CA ALA A 1 -32.69 10.11 -22.81
C ALA A 1 -32.58 11.16 -23.90
N LEU A 2 -31.74 12.19 -23.69
CA LEU A 2 -31.38 13.14 -24.73
C LEU A 2 -30.11 12.62 -25.39
N VAL A 3 -30.16 12.34 -26.69
CA VAL A 3 -28.93 12.25 -27.49
C VAL A 3 -28.43 13.68 -27.59
N THR A 4 -27.37 14.01 -26.85
CA THR A 4 -26.81 15.35 -26.94
C THR A 4 -26.00 15.44 -28.21
N THR A 5 -26.28 16.45 -29.02
CA THR A 5 -25.47 16.81 -30.20
C THR A 5 -24.39 17.83 -29.83
N SER A 6 -24.08 17.98 -28.53
CA SER A 6 -23.04 18.89 -28.04
C SER A 6 -21.69 18.50 -28.64
N LYS A 7 -21.36 19.14 -29.77
CA LYS A 7 -20.13 18.94 -30.53
C LYS A 7 -18.89 19.10 -29.65
N LYS A 8 -18.96 19.96 -28.63
CA LYS A 8 -17.87 20.18 -27.66
C LYS A 8 -17.62 18.95 -26.78
N LEU A 9 -18.67 18.30 -26.27
CA LEU A 9 -18.55 17.10 -25.42
C LEU A 9 -18.26 15.86 -26.27
N SER A 10 -18.96 15.71 -27.39
CA SER A 10 -18.82 14.58 -28.31
C SER A 10 -17.45 14.53 -29.01
N CYS A 11 -16.94 15.66 -29.50
CA CYS A 11 -15.64 15.69 -30.20
C CYS A 11 -14.44 15.91 -29.27
N GLY A 12 -14.66 16.37 -28.03
CA GLY A 12 -13.59 16.69 -27.08
C GLY A 12 -13.36 15.61 -26.04
N GLU A 13 -14.37 15.35 -25.20
CA GLU A 13 -14.21 14.55 -23.97
C GLU A 13 -14.49 13.06 -24.18
N ILE A 14 -15.42 12.70 -25.09
CA ILE A 14 -15.84 11.31 -25.31
C ILE A 14 -15.29 10.72 -26.62
N GLY A 15 -14.98 11.56 -27.61
CA GLY A 15 -14.54 11.09 -28.93
C GLY A 15 -15.64 10.40 -29.76
N GLY A 16 -16.92 10.61 -29.42
CA GLY A 16 -18.06 9.94 -30.05
C GLY A 16 -19.43 10.52 -29.67
N VAL A 17 -20.50 9.88 -30.14
CA VAL A 17 -21.90 10.24 -29.81
C VAL A 17 -22.17 9.95 -28.33
N MET A 18 -22.79 10.89 -27.63
CA MET A 18 -23.15 10.75 -26.21
C MET A 18 -24.67 10.65 -26.04
N ILE A 19 -25.11 9.67 -25.28
CA ILE A 19 -26.47 9.61 -24.75
C ILE A 19 -26.41 10.09 -23.30
N ALA A 20 -27.08 11.20 -23.01
CA ALA A 20 -27.20 11.73 -21.66
C ALA A 20 -28.62 11.47 -21.13
N ILE A 21 -28.70 11.04 -19.88
CA ILE A 21 -29.96 10.89 -19.16
C ILE A 21 -29.88 11.81 -17.96
N SER A 22 -30.88 12.69 -17.78
CA SER A 22 -30.87 13.56 -16.61
C SER A 22 -31.14 12.73 -15.36
N LYS A 23 -30.54 13.12 -14.24
CA LYS A 23 -30.76 12.45 -12.95
C LYS A 23 -32.25 12.46 -12.56
N GLN A 24 -32.96 13.56 -12.81
CA GLN A 24 -34.39 13.66 -12.54
C GLN A 24 -35.22 12.67 -13.36
N ASP A 25 -34.84 12.43 -14.62
CA ASP A 25 -35.51 11.42 -15.46
C ASP A 25 -35.28 10.02 -14.91
N LEU A 26 -34.05 9.69 -14.46
CA LEU A 26 -33.77 8.40 -13.82
C LEU A 26 -34.58 8.22 -12.53
N GLU A 27 -34.63 9.25 -11.68
CA GLU A 27 -35.39 9.25 -10.42
C GLU A 27 -36.91 9.14 -10.62
N SER A 28 -37.41 9.35 -11.84
CA SER A 28 -38.83 9.15 -12.16
C SER A 28 -39.24 7.69 -12.35
N PHE A 29 -38.28 6.77 -12.55
CA PHE A 29 -38.55 5.34 -12.69
C PHE A 29 -38.62 4.68 -11.31
N ALA A 30 -39.70 3.94 -11.04
CA ALA A 30 -39.90 3.27 -9.75
C ALA A 30 -38.84 2.17 -9.49
N GLU A 31 -38.27 1.62 -10.55
CA GLU A 31 -37.23 0.62 -10.53
C GLU A 31 -35.82 1.20 -10.31
N TYR A 32 -35.64 2.52 -10.47
CA TYR A 32 -34.35 3.15 -10.25
C TYR A 32 -34.09 3.29 -8.74
N ASN A 33 -32.95 2.74 -8.31
CA ASN A 33 -32.45 2.95 -6.97
C ASN A 33 -31.04 3.53 -7.03
N LYS A 34 -30.88 4.74 -6.50
CA LYS A 34 -29.61 5.48 -6.49
C LYS A 34 -28.51 4.85 -5.63
N THR A 35 -28.84 3.86 -4.79
CA THR A 35 -27.90 3.22 -3.87
C THR A 35 -27.45 1.83 -4.33
N VAL A 36 -27.91 1.36 -5.49
CA VAL A 36 -27.56 0.02 -6.01
C VAL A 36 -26.91 0.14 -7.38
N ASN A 37 -26.10 -0.85 -7.74
CA ASN A 37 -25.46 -0.92 -9.05
C ASN A 37 -26.50 -0.92 -10.16
N MET A 38 -26.25 -0.11 -11.19
CA MET A 38 -27.10 -0.01 -12.36
C MET A 38 -26.50 -0.83 -13.49
N ARG A 39 -27.28 -1.76 -14.04
CA ARG A 39 -26.93 -2.47 -15.26
C ARG A 39 -27.39 -1.65 -16.46
N ILE A 40 -26.46 -1.37 -17.37
CA ILE A 40 -26.68 -0.56 -18.56
C ILE A 40 -26.66 -1.47 -19.79
N PHE A 41 -27.73 -1.39 -20.57
CA PHE A 41 -27.81 -1.94 -21.92
C PHE A 41 -28.15 -0.81 -22.88
N MET A 42 -27.61 -0.91 -24.08
CA MET A 42 -28.05 -0.11 -25.21
C MET A 42 -28.52 -1.07 -26.29
N SER A 43 -29.64 -0.76 -26.93
CA SER A 43 -30.13 -1.54 -28.06
C SER A 43 -30.71 -0.63 -29.12
N SER A 44 -30.56 -1.04 -30.38
CA SER A 44 -31.14 -0.35 -31.53
C SER A 44 -31.95 -1.33 -32.37
N ALA A 45 -33.00 -0.82 -33.00
CA ALA A 45 -33.84 -1.55 -33.95
C ALA A 45 -33.83 -0.81 -35.30
N ASN A 46 -33.83 -1.57 -36.39
CA ASN A 46 -34.04 -1.05 -37.75
C ASN A 46 -35.55 -0.98 -38.06
N ASP A 47 -35.90 -0.69 -39.32
CA ASP A 47 -37.29 -0.55 -39.78
C ASP A 47 -38.14 -1.82 -39.66
N THR A 48 -37.52 -2.99 -39.50
CA THR A 48 -38.18 -4.30 -39.38
C THR A 48 -38.19 -4.88 -37.97
N ASP A 49 -37.39 -4.31 -37.08
CA ASP A 49 -37.16 -4.81 -35.72
C ASP A 49 -37.96 -4.00 -34.68
N THR A 50 -38.02 -4.47 -33.43
CA THR A 50 -38.83 -3.84 -32.38
C THR A 50 -38.07 -3.69 -31.06
N ARG A 51 -38.61 -2.93 -30.10
CA ARG A 51 -38.04 -2.83 -28.75
C ARG A 51 -37.89 -4.17 -28.01
N LEU A 52 -38.63 -5.20 -28.45
CA LEU A 52 -38.58 -6.56 -27.88
C LEU A 52 -37.62 -7.49 -28.65
N LEU A 53 -37.23 -7.11 -29.86
CA LEU A 53 -36.34 -7.84 -30.76
C LEU A 53 -35.42 -6.81 -31.44
N PRO A 54 -34.39 -6.31 -30.75
CA PRO A 54 -33.50 -5.30 -31.31
C PRO A 54 -32.58 -5.90 -32.37
N SER A 55 -32.22 -5.08 -33.36
CA SER A 55 -31.26 -5.40 -34.44
C SER A 55 -29.81 -5.49 -33.95
N ASP A 56 -29.48 -4.73 -32.92
CA ASP A 56 -28.13 -4.63 -32.34
C ASP A 56 -28.25 -4.25 -30.86
N SER A 57 -27.31 -4.73 -30.06
CA SER A 57 -27.24 -4.44 -28.63
C SER A 57 -25.81 -4.41 -28.10
N LEU A 58 -25.59 -3.52 -27.13
CA LEU A 58 -24.36 -3.35 -26.37
C LEU A 58 -24.66 -3.56 -24.89
N GLY A 59 -23.77 -4.27 -24.20
CA GLY A 59 -23.85 -4.54 -22.77
C GLY A 59 -24.08 -6.03 -22.44
N PRO A 60 -24.28 -6.37 -21.16
CA PRO A 60 -24.40 -5.43 -20.05
C PRO A 60 -23.06 -4.75 -19.72
N SER A 61 -23.13 -3.46 -19.44
CA SER A 61 -22.10 -2.76 -18.64
C SER A 61 -22.69 -2.42 -17.27
N TYR A 62 -21.84 -2.15 -16.29
CA TYR A 62 -22.27 -1.86 -14.93
C TYR A 62 -21.78 -0.48 -14.51
N TYR A 63 -22.62 0.21 -13.75
CA TYR A 63 -22.31 1.47 -13.13
C TYR A 63 -22.51 1.35 -11.63
N THR A 64 -21.43 1.55 -10.89
CA THR A 64 -21.46 1.66 -9.43
C THR A 64 -21.75 3.12 -9.05
N PRO A 65 -22.83 3.40 -8.30
CA PRO A 65 -23.13 4.77 -7.90
C PRO A 65 -21.99 5.42 -7.11
N GLY A 66 -21.60 6.63 -7.51
CA GLY A 66 -20.59 7.41 -6.80
C GLY A 66 -19.14 7.12 -7.19
N THR A 67 -18.90 6.37 -8.28
CA THR A 67 -17.56 6.06 -8.76
C THR A 67 -17.11 6.93 -9.93
N ILE A 68 -18.00 7.74 -10.52
CA ILE A 68 -17.65 8.68 -11.59
C ILE A 68 -17.95 10.10 -11.15
N ASP A 69 -17.00 11.01 -11.41
CA ASP A 69 -17.09 12.45 -11.10
C ASP A 69 -17.41 12.71 -9.62
N PHE A 70 -16.90 11.84 -8.75
CA PHE A 70 -17.10 11.99 -7.31
C PHE A 70 -16.19 13.09 -6.76
N GLY A 71 -16.73 13.84 -5.80
CA GLY A 71 -15.96 14.76 -4.98
C GLY A 71 -15.28 14.03 -3.83
N PHE A 72 -14.16 14.57 -3.40
CA PHE A 72 -13.47 14.11 -2.20
C PHE A 72 -14.16 14.64 -0.94
N ILE A 73 -14.09 13.86 0.13
CA ILE A 73 -14.52 14.26 1.46
C ILE A 73 -13.25 14.37 2.30
N ASP A 74 -12.93 15.58 2.72
CA ASP A 74 -11.85 15.85 3.65
C ASP A 74 -12.38 15.63 5.07
N CYS A 75 -12.05 14.49 5.67
CA CYS A 75 -12.52 14.14 7.00
C CYS A 75 -11.82 14.92 8.12
N ALA A 76 -10.72 15.62 7.82
CA ALA A 76 -10.10 16.56 8.74
C ALA A 76 -10.87 17.89 8.81
N ASP A 77 -11.74 18.20 7.83
CA ASP A 77 -12.61 19.37 7.88
C ASP A 77 -13.76 19.17 8.90
N PRO A 78 -13.84 19.99 9.97
CA PRO A 78 -14.90 19.88 10.98
C PRO A 78 -16.32 20.05 10.41
N THR A 79 -16.46 20.71 9.25
CA THR A 79 -17.75 20.91 8.56
C THR A 79 -18.22 19.65 7.84
N MET A 80 -17.29 18.78 7.44
CA MET A 80 -17.55 17.52 6.73
C MET A 80 -17.60 16.32 7.69
N SER A 81 -17.27 16.54 8.97
CA SER A 81 -17.25 15.53 10.02
C SER A 81 -18.50 14.64 10.05
N LYS A 82 -19.70 15.14 9.76
CA LYS A 82 -20.94 14.33 9.80
C LYS A 82 -21.15 13.38 8.61
N ASP A 83 -20.27 13.37 7.62
CA ASP A 83 -20.37 12.45 6.51
C ASP A 83 -20.16 11.00 7.00
N PRO A 84 -21.04 10.04 6.64
CA PRO A 84 -20.87 8.63 7.02
C PRO A 84 -19.50 8.04 6.66
N LYS A 85 -18.86 8.53 5.58
CA LYS A 85 -17.51 8.09 5.19
C LYS A 85 -16.44 8.48 6.21
N CYS A 86 -16.67 9.51 7.01
CA CYS A 86 -15.73 9.95 8.04
C CYS A 86 -15.90 9.25 9.38
N LYS A 87 -16.84 8.30 9.53
CA LYS A 87 -17.14 7.63 10.82
C LYS A 87 -15.88 7.06 11.47
N ASN A 88 -15.04 6.36 10.71
CA ASN A 88 -13.84 5.71 11.25
C ASN A 88 -12.79 6.75 11.65
N PHE A 89 -12.52 7.74 10.78
CA PHE A 89 -11.66 8.87 11.09
C PHE A 89 -12.11 9.64 12.34
N GLN A 90 -13.41 9.90 12.49
CA GLN A 90 -13.95 10.57 13.68
C GLN A 90 -13.81 9.76 14.96
N LYS A 91 -13.93 8.44 14.86
CA LYS A 91 -13.92 7.54 16.01
C LYS A 91 -12.49 7.27 16.49
N PHE A 92 -11.57 7.06 15.56
CA PHE A 92 -10.22 6.58 15.84
C PHE A 92 -9.13 7.64 15.63
N GLY A 93 -9.45 8.72 14.90
CA GLY A 93 -8.50 9.76 14.50
C GLY A 93 -7.74 9.44 13.21
N PHE A 94 -8.02 8.29 12.59
CA PHE A 94 -7.44 7.80 11.34
C PHE A 94 -8.44 6.87 10.66
N ASN A 95 -8.27 6.61 9.37
CA ASN A 95 -9.10 5.62 8.70
C ASN A 95 -8.61 4.20 8.99
N VAL A 96 -9.54 3.29 9.25
CA VAL A 96 -9.26 1.88 9.57
C VAL A 96 -9.70 1.03 8.39
N PHE A 97 -8.82 0.12 7.97
CA PHE A 97 -9.08 -1.00 7.06
C PHE A 97 -8.93 -2.32 7.82
N GLU A 98 -9.48 -3.39 7.25
CA GLU A 98 -9.50 -4.72 7.86
C GLU A 98 -8.10 -5.35 8.02
N GLU A 99 -7.77 -5.85 9.23
CA GLU A 99 -6.61 -6.72 9.45
C GLU A 99 -7.00 -8.18 9.24
N CYS A 100 -6.57 -8.75 8.13
CA CYS A 100 -7.18 -9.94 7.55
C CYS A 100 -6.97 -11.30 8.27
N LYS A 101 -6.45 -11.33 9.50
CA LYS A 101 -6.06 -12.57 10.21
C LYS A 101 -6.37 -12.57 11.72
N ASN A 102 -7.10 -11.60 12.23
CA ASN A 102 -7.27 -11.44 13.69
C ASN A 102 -8.65 -11.89 14.21
N GLY A 103 -9.59 -12.23 13.33
CA GLY A 103 -10.94 -12.64 13.72
C GLY A 103 -11.85 -11.49 14.16
N ILE A 104 -11.50 -10.25 13.87
CA ILE A 104 -12.17 -9.02 14.34
C ILE A 104 -12.53 -8.17 13.14
N ASP A 105 -13.78 -7.70 13.10
CA ASP A 105 -14.27 -6.66 12.18
C ASP A 105 -13.67 -5.32 12.60
N ASP A 106 -12.53 -4.95 12.00
CA ASP A 106 -11.72 -3.81 12.43
C ASP A 106 -12.30 -2.49 11.94
N ASP A 107 -12.83 -2.46 10.73
CA ASP A 107 -13.40 -1.26 10.11
C ASP A 107 -14.90 -1.05 10.45
N GLU A 108 -15.51 -2.00 11.16
CA GLU A 108 -16.90 -2.02 11.63
C GLU A 108 -17.92 -2.01 10.48
N ASN A 109 -17.61 -2.68 9.38
CA ASN A 109 -18.48 -2.83 8.22
C ASN A 109 -19.39 -4.07 8.29
N GLY A 110 -19.16 -4.95 9.27
CA GLY A 110 -19.94 -6.18 9.51
C GLY A 110 -19.36 -7.44 8.86
N MET A 111 -18.17 -7.37 8.27
CA MET A 111 -17.41 -8.49 7.71
C MET A 111 -16.11 -8.67 8.50
N THR A 112 -15.54 -9.88 8.46
CA THR A 112 -14.34 -10.22 9.25
C THR A 112 -13.34 -10.97 8.40
N ASP A 113 -12.06 -10.63 8.50
CA ASP A 113 -10.93 -11.28 7.85
C ASP A 113 -11.22 -11.57 6.36
N CYS A 114 -11.17 -12.84 5.94
CA CYS A 114 -11.36 -13.26 4.56
C CYS A 114 -12.80 -13.14 4.04
N ASP A 115 -13.78 -12.91 4.90
CA ASP A 115 -15.12 -12.54 4.48
C ASP A 115 -15.18 -11.06 4.07
N ASP A 116 -14.17 -10.27 4.43
CA ASP A 116 -14.06 -8.86 4.12
C ASP A 116 -13.41 -8.61 2.72
N PRO A 117 -14.02 -7.75 1.88
CA PRO A 117 -13.48 -7.40 0.56
C PRO A 117 -12.05 -6.82 0.58
N PHE A 118 -11.66 -6.10 1.62
CA PHE A 118 -10.30 -5.56 1.81
C PHE A 118 -9.25 -6.68 1.81
N CYS A 119 -9.64 -7.88 2.24
CA CYS A 119 -8.77 -9.04 2.40
C CYS A 119 -8.79 -10.00 1.20
N LYS A 120 -9.63 -9.76 0.20
CA LYS A 120 -9.88 -10.65 -0.95
C LYS A 120 -8.62 -11.16 -1.66
N PHE A 121 -7.54 -10.37 -1.68
CA PHE A 121 -6.31 -10.73 -2.40
C PHE A 121 -5.12 -11.01 -1.49
N ILE A 122 -5.27 -10.95 -0.17
CA ILE A 122 -4.16 -11.33 0.69
C ILE A 122 -3.95 -12.85 0.61
N PRO A 123 -2.69 -13.33 0.62
CA PRO A 123 -2.39 -14.75 0.41
C PRO A 123 -3.14 -15.73 1.32
N ASP A 124 -3.46 -15.33 2.55
CA ASP A 124 -4.16 -16.16 3.55
C ASP A 124 -5.64 -16.40 3.18
N CYS A 125 -6.26 -15.45 2.48
CA CYS A 125 -7.68 -15.51 2.08
C CYS A 125 -7.93 -16.14 0.71
N ALA A 126 -6.88 -16.42 -0.05
CA ALA A 126 -7.00 -17.06 -1.35
C ALA A 126 -7.35 -18.56 -1.21
N SER A 127 -8.56 -18.95 -1.65
CA SER A 127 -9.13 -20.32 -1.53
C SER A 127 -8.33 -21.44 -2.24
N ALA A 128 -7.20 -21.12 -2.88
CA ALA A 128 -6.37 -22.03 -3.66
C ALA A 128 -4.92 -22.17 -3.13
N GLY A 129 -4.67 -21.80 -1.87
CA GLY A 129 -3.35 -21.94 -1.27
C GLY A 129 -2.38 -20.88 -1.74
N GLY A 130 -2.48 -19.69 -1.14
CA GLY A 130 -1.31 -18.95 -0.70
C GLY A 130 -0.64 -18.03 -1.71
N ALA A 131 -1.38 -17.26 -2.51
CA ALA A 131 -0.81 -16.19 -3.35
C ALA A 131 -1.68 -14.94 -3.42
N PHE A 132 -1.03 -13.78 -3.62
CA PHE A 132 -1.72 -12.59 -4.13
C PHE A 132 -2.37 -12.95 -5.46
N ASN A 133 -3.70 -12.87 -5.52
CA ASN A 133 -4.48 -13.30 -6.66
C ASN A 133 -5.23 -12.14 -7.32
N PHE A 134 -4.50 -11.30 -8.05
CA PHE A 134 -5.07 -10.20 -8.83
C PHE A 134 -5.64 -10.66 -10.18
N ILE A 135 -6.21 -11.86 -10.23
CA ILE A 135 -6.86 -12.35 -11.45
C ILE A 135 -8.21 -11.66 -11.59
N ASN A 136 -8.48 -11.14 -12.79
CA ASN A 136 -9.78 -10.61 -13.18
C ASN A 136 -10.90 -11.62 -12.83
N ASP A 137 -11.84 -11.18 -12.00
CA ASP A 137 -13.05 -11.89 -11.67
C ASP A 137 -14.20 -11.37 -12.54
N VAL A 138 -14.63 -12.20 -13.49
CA VAL A 138 -15.72 -11.87 -14.41
C VAL A 138 -17.07 -11.62 -13.74
N ASN A 139 -17.21 -12.00 -12.46
CA ASN A 139 -18.41 -11.73 -11.67
C ASN A 139 -18.31 -10.43 -10.89
N ASP A 140 -17.10 -9.87 -10.78
CA ASP A 140 -16.88 -8.57 -10.19
C ASP A 140 -17.28 -7.49 -11.19
N VAL A 141 -18.36 -6.80 -10.85
CA VAL A 141 -18.98 -5.76 -11.68
C VAL A 141 -19.09 -4.44 -10.94
N THR A 142 -18.36 -4.34 -9.82
CA THR A 142 -18.33 -3.20 -8.92
C THR A 142 -17.01 -2.50 -9.07
N SER A 143 -17.04 -1.17 -9.19
CA SER A 143 -15.80 -0.38 -9.11
C SER A 143 -15.47 -0.06 -7.65
N PRO A 144 -14.18 0.03 -7.30
CA PRO A 144 -13.76 0.42 -5.96
C PRO A 144 -14.28 1.83 -5.64
N VAL A 145 -14.76 2.03 -4.42
CA VAL A 145 -15.27 3.31 -3.95
C VAL A 145 -14.21 3.95 -3.07
N VAL A 146 -13.92 5.24 -3.29
CA VAL A 146 -13.07 6.00 -2.37
C VAL A 146 -13.84 6.25 -1.07
N VAL A 147 -13.33 5.66 0.01
CA VAL A 147 -13.92 5.73 1.36
C VAL A 147 -13.25 6.81 2.20
N PHE A 148 -11.98 7.10 1.95
CA PHE A 148 -11.23 8.16 2.62
C PHE A 148 -10.26 8.85 1.66
N SER A 149 -10.03 10.15 1.89
CA SER A 149 -9.03 10.90 1.15
C SER A 149 -8.56 12.11 1.94
N GLU A 150 -7.28 12.40 1.84
CA GLU A 150 -6.67 13.55 2.50
C GLU A 150 -5.53 14.09 1.65
N VAL A 151 -5.38 15.43 1.63
CA VAL A 151 -4.24 16.07 0.99
C VAL A 151 -3.50 16.91 2.01
N GLU A 152 -2.36 16.39 2.46
CA GLU A 152 -1.43 17.15 3.26
C GLU A 152 -0.63 18.10 2.38
N ARG A 153 -0.58 19.37 2.79
CA ARG A 153 -0.08 20.47 1.95
C ARG A 153 1.11 21.12 2.61
N LEU A 154 2.24 21.14 1.90
CA LEU A 154 3.39 21.96 2.22
C LEU A 154 3.46 23.15 1.26
N HIS A 155 4.49 23.98 1.39
CA HIS A 155 4.68 25.12 0.50
C HIS A 155 5.31 24.71 -0.84
N ASP A 156 6.01 23.58 -0.88
CA ASP A 156 6.83 23.06 -1.99
C ASP A 156 6.39 21.68 -2.47
N SER A 157 5.52 21.00 -1.72
CA SER A 157 5.00 19.67 -2.04
C SER A 157 3.59 19.47 -1.48
N ALA A 158 2.96 18.37 -1.88
CA ALA A 158 1.74 17.86 -1.28
C ALA A 158 1.77 16.32 -1.21
N PHE A 159 1.00 15.75 -0.30
CA PHE A 159 0.96 14.31 -0.06
C PHE A 159 -0.50 13.88 -0.05
N LEU A 160 -0.89 13.07 -1.01
CA LEU A 160 -2.26 12.59 -1.14
C LEU A 160 -2.35 11.19 -0.51
N LYS A 161 -3.25 11.03 0.45
CA LYS A 161 -3.70 9.73 0.93
C LYS A 161 -5.09 9.41 0.38
N VAL A 162 -5.30 8.17 -0.05
CA VAL A 162 -6.59 7.67 -0.54
C VAL A 162 -6.79 6.24 -0.09
N ASP A 163 -7.94 5.96 0.51
CA ASP A 163 -8.33 4.60 0.83
C ASP A 163 -9.59 4.20 0.04
N THR A 164 -9.65 2.92 -0.34
CA THR A 164 -10.71 2.35 -1.17
C THR A 164 -11.43 1.21 -0.47
N SER A 165 -12.70 0.98 -0.83
CA SER A 165 -13.58 -0.05 -0.24
C SER A 165 -13.20 -1.49 -0.58
N GLU A 166 -12.23 -1.67 -1.47
CA GLU A 166 -11.63 -2.95 -1.85
C GLU A 166 -10.24 -2.67 -2.42
N PRO A 167 -9.35 -3.67 -2.51
CA PRO A 167 -8.00 -3.43 -3.01
C PRO A 167 -8.02 -2.95 -4.46
N SER A 168 -7.42 -1.80 -4.68
CA SER A 168 -7.36 -1.15 -5.98
C SER A 168 -5.93 -0.75 -6.31
N ASN A 169 -5.64 -0.41 -7.56
CA ASN A 169 -4.51 0.46 -7.86
C ASN A 169 -4.97 1.91 -7.83
N LEU A 170 -4.01 2.84 -7.74
CA LEU A 170 -4.30 4.26 -7.85
C LEU A 170 -3.44 4.91 -8.93
N THR A 171 -4.08 5.72 -9.77
CA THR A 171 -3.40 6.63 -10.70
C THR A 171 -3.85 8.06 -10.44
N LEU A 172 -2.91 8.92 -10.07
CA LEU A 172 -3.12 10.37 -9.99
C LEU A 172 -2.79 11.00 -11.34
N MET A 173 -3.77 11.66 -11.93
CA MET A 173 -3.64 12.48 -13.15
C MET A 173 -3.45 13.94 -12.73
N PHE A 174 -2.25 14.49 -12.95
CA PHE A 174 -1.90 15.84 -12.51
C PHE A 174 -2.02 16.84 -13.66
N TYR A 175 -2.75 17.93 -13.44
CA TYR A 175 -3.08 18.95 -14.45
C TYR A 175 -2.40 20.30 -14.18
N LYS A 176 -1.46 20.35 -13.23
CA LYS A 176 -0.83 21.61 -12.78
C LYS A 176 -1.89 22.65 -12.42
N ASN A 177 -1.85 23.83 -13.01
CA ASN A 177 -2.75 24.94 -12.73
C ASN A 177 -4.01 24.96 -13.63
N ASP A 178 -4.22 23.90 -14.44
CA ASP A 178 -5.40 23.82 -15.31
C ASP A 178 -6.65 23.42 -14.52
N SER A 179 -7.44 24.42 -14.15
CA SER A 179 -8.70 24.25 -13.43
C SER A 179 -9.79 23.51 -14.17
N THR A 180 -9.60 23.26 -15.47
CA THR A 180 -10.53 22.50 -16.30
C THR A 180 -10.20 21.02 -16.36
N CYS A 181 -9.02 20.61 -15.87
CA CYS A 181 -8.47 19.27 -15.98
C CYS A 181 -8.55 18.70 -17.41
N LYS A 182 -8.15 19.49 -18.41
CA LYS A 182 -8.19 19.09 -19.83
C LYS A 182 -6.82 18.76 -20.39
N THR A 183 -5.80 19.47 -19.93
CA THR A 183 -4.42 19.28 -20.39
C THR A 183 -3.64 18.51 -19.33
N LEU A 184 -3.60 17.18 -19.49
CA LEU A 184 -2.83 16.32 -18.59
C LEU A 184 -1.34 16.67 -18.67
N ASN A 185 -0.71 16.96 -17.53
CA ASN A 185 0.73 17.20 -17.45
C ASN A 185 1.50 15.90 -17.26
N LEU A 186 1.11 15.09 -16.28
CA LEU A 186 1.70 13.78 -16.01
C LEU A 186 0.72 12.90 -15.25
N SER A 187 1.00 11.59 -15.22
CA SER A 187 0.32 10.64 -14.35
C SER A 187 1.34 10.00 -13.41
N LEU A 188 0.96 9.85 -12.13
CA LEU A 188 1.68 9.06 -11.14
C LEU A 188 0.83 7.83 -10.81
N THR A 189 1.42 6.65 -10.90
CA THR A 189 0.71 5.40 -10.64
C THR A 189 1.33 4.73 -9.42
N ASP A 190 0.47 4.39 -8.46
CA ASP A 190 0.83 3.65 -7.26
C ASP A 190 0.89 2.15 -7.56
N THR A 191 1.93 1.74 -8.29
CA THR A 191 2.20 0.34 -8.60
C THR A 191 3.69 0.07 -8.46
N GLY A 192 4.03 -0.99 -7.74
CA GLY A 192 5.38 -1.49 -7.58
C GLY A 192 5.83 -2.43 -8.70
N THR A 193 7.12 -2.78 -8.68
CA THR A 193 7.74 -3.74 -9.61
C THR A 193 8.44 -4.87 -8.86
N GLY A 194 8.65 -6.02 -9.51
CA GLY A 194 9.25 -7.19 -8.86
C GLY A 194 8.37 -7.69 -7.71
N TYR A 195 8.94 -7.88 -6.52
CA TYR A 195 8.17 -8.31 -5.33
C TYR A 195 7.14 -7.25 -4.88
N GLN A 196 7.37 -5.97 -5.18
CA GLN A 196 6.42 -4.90 -4.87
C GLN A 196 5.17 -4.94 -5.75
N ALA A 197 5.17 -5.71 -6.84
CA ALA A 197 3.97 -5.92 -7.64
C ALA A 197 2.83 -6.57 -6.81
N ASN A 198 3.16 -7.22 -5.69
CA ASN A 198 2.21 -7.75 -4.72
C ASN A 198 1.49 -6.65 -3.89
N ALA A 199 1.93 -5.39 -3.98
CA ALA A 199 1.25 -4.22 -3.42
C ALA A 199 0.58 -3.35 -4.49
N ASN A 200 0.45 -3.85 -5.73
CA ASN A 200 -0.21 -3.12 -6.82
C ASN A 200 -1.70 -2.92 -6.59
N PHE A 201 -2.34 -3.86 -5.87
CA PHE A 201 -3.72 -3.73 -5.43
C PHE A 201 -3.76 -3.80 -3.92
N LYS A 202 -4.15 -2.70 -3.30
CA LYS A 202 -4.23 -2.54 -1.85
C LYS A 202 -5.33 -1.53 -1.51
N PRO A 203 -5.84 -1.51 -0.27
CA PRO A 203 -6.95 -0.63 0.08
C PRO A 203 -6.52 0.78 0.52
N PHE A 204 -5.22 1.03 0.65
CA PHE A 204 -4.67 2.32 1.08
C PHE A 204 -3.56 2.74 0.13
N HIS A 205 -3.53 4.03 -0.21
CA HIS A 205 -2.64 4.60 -1.22
C HIS A 205 -2.02 5.89 -0.70
N SER A 206 -0.73 6.06 -0.97
CA SER A 206 -0.02 7.33 -0.78
C SER A 206 0.61 7.78 -2.09
N VAL A 207 0.43 9.06 -2.44
CA VAL A 207 1.06 9.67 -3.62
C VAL A 207 1.72 10.97 -3.23
N ASP A 208 3.04 10.98 -3.38
CA ASP A 208 3.88 12.14 -3.08
C ASP A 208 3.95 13.06 -4.31
N LEU A 209 3.55 14.32 -4.14
CA LEU A 209 3.65 15.38 -5.13
C LEU A 209 4.80 16.31 -4.75
N MET A 210 6.04 15.87 -4.98
CA MET A 210 7.28 16.55 -4.62
C MET A 210 8.28 16.56 -5.77
N GLN A 211 9.42 17.23 -5.61
CA GLN A 211 10.40 17.43 -6.69
C GLN A 211 10.87 16.11 -7.32
N GLU A 212 11.03 15.08 -6.50
CA GLU A 212 11.52 13.76 -6.85
C GLU A 212 10.53 13.01 -7.75
N THR A 213 9.23 13.21 -7.56
CA THR A 213 8.17 12.55 -8.33
C THR A 213 7.68 13.40 -9.51
N LEU A 214 7.65 14.72 -9.36
CA LEU A 214 7.17 15.65 -10.38
C LEU A 214 8.26 16.16 -11.33
N GLY A 215 9.53 16.08 -10.91
CA GLY A 215 10.68 16.68 -11.60
C GLY A 215 10.83 18.19 -11.38
N TYR A 216 10.01 18.81 -10.52
CA TYR A 216 10.07 20.23 -10.16
C TYR A 216 9.39 20.49 -8.81
N VAL A 217 9.79 21.57 -8.15
CA VAL A 217 9.23 22.03 -6.87
C VAL A 217 7.88 22.72 -7.10
N LEU A 218 6.88 22.45 -6.27
CA LEU A 218 5.63 23.20 -6.32
C LEU A 218 5.84 24.64 -5.85
N THR A 219 5.08 25.57 -6.43
CA THR A 219 5.14 26.98 -6.07
C THR A 219 4.24 27.24 -4.86
N ASN A 220 4.72 27.99 -3.88
CA ASN A 220 3.95 28.32 -2.68
C ASN A 220 2.66 29.12 -3.01
N GLY A 221 1.64 28.98 -2.17
CA GLY A 221 0.35 29.65 -2.34
C GLY A 221 -0.37 29.38 -3.66
N THR A 222 0.01 28.33 -4.40
CA THR A 222 -0.48 28.05 -5.74
C THR A 222 -1.48 26.90 -5.75
N ALA A 223 -2.57 27.07 -6.49
CA ALA A 223 -3.59 26.04 -6.69
C ALA A 223 -3.17 25.05 -7.80
N TYR A 224 -3.24 23.77 -7.49
CA TYR A 224 -2.94 22.66 -8.37
C TYR A 224 -4.11 21.71 -8.49
N TYR A 225 -4.39 21.24 -9.70
CA TYR A 225 -5.55 20.45 -10.07
C TYR A 225 -5.15 19.02 -10.43
N TYR A 226 -5.96 18.07 -9.98
CA TYR A 226 -5.74 16.66 -10.19
C TYR A 226 -7.07 15.90 -10.30
N LYS A 227 -6.98 14.70 -10.87
CA LYS A 227 -8.00 13.66 -10.76
C LYS A 227 -7.32 12.39 -10.29
N ILE A 228 -8.05 11.51 -9.63
CA ILE A 228 -7.60 10.14 -9.41
C ILE A 228 -8.44 9.17 -10.22
N LYS A 229 -7.82 8.06 -10.57
CA LYS A 229 -8.47 6.87 -11.09
C LYS A 229 -8.04 5.70 -10.20
N VAL A 230 -9.01 4.98 -9.65
CA VAL A 230 -8.78 3.75 -8.89
C VAL A 230 -9.45 2.60 -9.62
N CYS A 231 -8.75 1.47 -9.76
CA CYS A 231 -9.29 0.30 -10.44
C CYS A 231 -8.99 -0.97 -9.66
N ASP A 232 -9.96 -1.88 -9.63
CA ASP A 232 -9.76 -3.25 -9.15
C ASP A 232 -8.97 -4.09 -10.18
N PRO A 233 -8.60 -5.35 -9.85
CA PRO A 233 -7.97 -6.26 -10.81
C PRO A 233 -8.85 -6.68 -12.00
N SER A 234 -10.17 -6.43 -11.93
CA SER A 234 -11.15 -6.78 -12.96
C SER A 234 -11.41 -5.62 -13.94
N GLU A 235 -10.66 -4.52 -13.82
CA GLU A 235 -10.76 -3.29 -14.60
C GLU A 235 -12.04 -2.48 -14.39
N ASN A 236 -12.75 -2.72 -13.28
CA ASN A 236 -13.79 -1.82 -12.81
C ASN A 236 -13.11 -0.59 -12.17
N CYS A 237 -13.41 0.60 -12.68
CA CYS A 237 -12.68 1.80 -12.31
C CYS A 237 -13.60 2.92 -11.82
N ALA A 238 -13.16 3.62 -10.77
CA ALA A 238 -13.69 4.91 -10.38
C ALA A 238 -12.77 6.05 -10.83
N VAL A 239 -13.35 7.20 -11.18
CA VAL A 239 -12.62 8.41 -11.58
C VAL A 239 -13.23 9.62 -10.87
N SER A 240 -12.40 10.40 -10.18
CA SER A 240 -12.86 11.57 -9.44
C SER A 240 -13.22 12.75 -10.35
N ALA A 241 -13.96 13.69 -9.77
CA ALA A 241 -14.10 15.03 -10.33
C ALA A 241 -12.75 15.76 -10.39
N CYS A 242 -12.68 16.80 -11.21
CA CYS A 242 -11.53 17.72 -11.22
C CYS A 242 -11.44 18.42 -9.85
N THR A 243 -10.42 18.05 -9.07
CA THR A 243 -10.22 18.53 -7.71
C THR A 243 -8.94 19.35 -7.63
N ASN A 244 -8.80 20.18 -6.60
CA ASN A 244 -7.58 20.93 -6.36
C ASN A 244 -7.14 20.89 -4.91
N PHE A 245 -5.86 21.18 -4.73
CA PHE A 245 -5.29 21.63 -3.47
C PHE A 245 -4.53 22.94 -3.70
N THR A 246 -4.31 23.71 -2.65
CA THR A 246 -3.47 24.91 -2.68
C THR A 246 -2.32 24.73 -1.69
N THR A 247 -1.08 24.79 -2.18
CA THR A 247 0.12 24.73 -1.33
C THR A 247 0.12 25.86 -0.29
N LYS A 248 0.76 25.66 0.86
CA LYS A 248 0.91 26.70 1.89
C LYS A 248 1.63 27.93 1.32
N SER A 249 1.21 29.13 1.73
CA SER A 249 1.80 30.40 1.27
C SER A 249 3.14 30.70 1.92
N THR A 250 3.33 30.25 3.16
CA THR A 250 4.57 30.46 3.92
C THR A 250 5.65 29.48 3.49
N ALA A 251 6.75 29.99 2.94
CA ALA A 251 7.91 29.20 2.49
C ALA A 251 8.83 28.73 3.65
N GLN A 252 8.30 28.56 4.87
CA GLN A 252 9.09 28.10 6.00
C GLN A 252 8.60 26.74 6.50
N ASP A 253 9.52 25.78 6.55
CA ASP A 253 9.34 24.53 7.27
C ASP A 253 9.24 24.82 8.77
N LYS A 254 8.02 24.67 9.31
CA LYS A 254 7.81 24.81 10.75
C LYS A 254 8.46 23.63 11.46
N SER A 255 9.24 23.92 12.49
CA SER A 255 9.73 22.86 13.36
C SER A 255 8.56 22.25 14.16
N PHE A 256 8.57 20.94 14.29
CA PHE A 256 7.63 20.18 15.11
C PHE A 256 8.37 19.13 15.94
N LEU A 257 7.63 18.51 16.87
CA LEU A 257 8.13 17.44 17.71
C LEU A 257 7.69 16.09 17.12
N PHE A 258 8.65 15.22 16.85
CA PHE A 258 8.42 13.81 16.53
C PHE A 258 8.73 12.97 17.77
N LYS A 259 7.77 12.16 18.23
CA LYS A 259 7.97 11.27 19.38
C LYS A 259 7.40 9.87 19.10
N MET A 260 8.09 8.85 19.59
CA MET A 260 7.53 7.50 19.72
C MET A 260 7.62 7.02 21.17
N ASP A 261 6.56 6.38 21.66
CA ASP A 261 6.57 5.63 22.91
C ASP A 261 6.96 4.18 22.57
N LEU A 262 8.22 3.82 22.80
CA LEU A 262 8.77 2.49 22.48
C LEU A 262 8.54 1.49 23.64
N PRO A 263 8.37 0.18 23.35
CA PRO A 263 8.40 -0.83 24.40
C PRO A 263 9.77 -0.90 25.11
N ASP A 264 9.77 -1.38 26.36
CA ASP A 264 11.00 -1.53 27.14
C ASP A 264 12.03 -2.40 26.41
N GLY A 265 13.29 -1.92 26.35
CA GLY A 265 14.40 -2.62 25.70
C GLY A 265 14.52 -2.37 24.19
N TYR A 266 13.57 -1.67 23.57
CA TYR A 266 13.62 -1.34 22.15
C TYR A 266 14.43 -0.06 21.93
N THR A 267 15.07 0.01 20.77
CA THR A 267 15.73 1.22 20.28
C THR A 267 15.37 1.46 18.83
N VAL A 268 15.66 2.66 18.34
CA VAL A 268 15.41 3.03 16.94
C VAL A 268 16.62 3.73 16.33
N ASP A 269 16.85 3.41 15.06
CA ASP A 269 17.72 4.15 14.16
C ASP A 269 16.88 5.02 13.23
N ILE A 270 17.23 6.30 13.18
CA ILE A 270 16.62 7.28 12.29
C ILE A 270 17.77 8.06 11.62
N PRO A 271 18.33 7.54 10.52
CA PRO A 271 19.51 8.14 9.89
C PRO A 271 19.32 9.60 9.48
N ALA A 272 18.15 9.96 8.95
CA ALA A 272 17.84 11.33 8.53
C ALA A 272 17.88 12.35 9.70
N LEU A 273 17.71 11.88 10.94
CA LEU A 273 17.75 12.69 12.16
C LEU A 273 19.02 12.44 12.99
N ASN A 274 20.00 11.73 12.44
CA ASN A 274 21.24 11.34 13.12
C ASN A 274 20.99 10.65 14.47
N LYS A 275 19.99 9.76 14.53
CA LYS A 275 19.70 8.95 15.71
C LYS A 275 20.07 7.50 15.45
N THR A 276 20.80 6.91 16.39
CA THR A 276 21.21 5.50 16.36
C THR A 276 21.05 4.93 17.76
N ASN A 277 20.47 3.73 17.88
CA ASN A 277 20.11 3.08 19.14
C ASN A 277 19.37 4.04 20.10
N TYR A 278 18.50 4.88 19.55
CA TYR A 278 17.80 5.92 20.30
C TYR A 278 16.51 5.37 20.90
N ASN A 279 16.16 5.79 22.12
CA ASN A 279 14.98 5.29 22.83
C ASN A 279 14.02 6.39 23.30
N PHE A 280 14.14 7.61 22.77
CA PHE A 280 13.33 8.76 23.18
C PHE A 280 13.41 9.09 24.69
N SER A 281 14.48 8.69 25.36
CA SER A 281 14.76 9.08 26.73
C SER A 281 16.10 9.80 26.86
N GLU A 282 16.16 10.87 27.67
CA GLU A 282 17.39 11.58 28.01
C GLU A 282 17.56 11.67 29.52
N SER A 283 18.80 11.56 30.02
CA SER A 283 19.09 11.67 31.45
C SER A 283 19.59 13.06 31.81
N PHE A 284 18.90 13.72 32.74
CA PHE A 284 19.33 14.99 33.34
C PHE A 284 19.45 14.80 34.85
N GLY A 285 20.65 15.02 35.40
CA GLY A 285 20.90 14.90 36.84
C GLY A 285 20.64 13.50 37.41
N GLY A 286 20.74 12.45 36.60
CA GLY A 286 20.47 11.06 37.01
C GLY A 286 19.00 10.65 36.97
N VAL A 287 18.10 11.54 36.51
CA VAL A 287 16.68 11.25 36.25
C VAL A 287 16.48 11.10 34.75
N SER A 288 15.77 10.04 34.34
CA SER A 288 15.42 9.82 32.93
C SER A 288 14.13 10.58 32.59
N TYR A 289 14.13 11.28 31.47
CA TYR A 289 12.99 12.01 30.94
C TYR A 289 12.64 11.50 29.56
N GLU A 290 11.35 11.34 29.34
CA GLU A 290 10.78 11.11 28.02
C GLU A 290 10.86 12.38 27.19
N VAL A 291 11.53 12.30 26.04
CA VAL A 291 11.78 13.43 25.14
C VAL A 291 11.27 13.14 23.73
N GLY A 292 11.10 14.19 22.92
CA GLY A 292 10.84 14.08 21.49
C GLY A 292 11.98 14.70 20.68
N ILE A 293 12.06 14.36 19.39
CA ILE A 293 13.03 14.93 18.46
C ILE A 293 12.40 16.17 17.83
N LYS A 294 13.03 17.33 18.02
CA LYS A 294 12.67 18.53 17.27
C LYS A 294 13.16 18.39 15.82
N THR A 295 12.25 18.41 14.85
CA THR A 295 12.54 18.20 13.44
C THR A 295 11.66 19.08 12.55
N ASN A 296 11.74 18.95 11.23
CA ASN A 296 10.88 19.60 10.25
C ASN A 296 10.81 18.80 8.94
N THR A 297 9.92 19.22 8.04
CA THR A 297 9.65 18.58 6.74
C THR A 297 10.82 18.52 5.76
N SER A 298 11.87 19.34 5.91
CA SER A 298 13.03 19.28 5.00
C SER A 298 13.83 17.97 5.10
N VAL A 299 13.71 17.26 6.23
CA VAL A 299 14.46 16.01 6.51
C VAL A 299 13.56 14.82 6.83
N THR A 300 12.25 15.03 6.95
CA THR A 300 11.28 13.98 7.30
C THR A 300 10.39 13.54 6.15
N LYS A 301 10.67 14.01 4.93
CA LYS A 301 10.08 13.49 3.68
C LYS A 301 10.88 12.27 3.21
N ASN A 302 10.20 11.18 2.84
CA ASN A 302 10.80 9.93 2.34
C ASN A 302 11.97 9.45 3.21
N MET A 303 11.78 9.45 4.52
CA MET A 303 12.78 9.05 5.49
C MET A 303 12.65 7.55 5.81
N ASN A 304 13.71 6.98 6.38
CA ASN A 304 13.72 5.58 6.81
C ASN A 304 13.92 5.50 8.32
N MET A 305 13.34 4.48 8.93
CA MET A 305 13.44 4.21 10.35
C MET A 305 13.62 2.71 10.59
N THR A 306 14.40 2.31 11.59
CA THR A 306 14.58 0.89 11.95
C THR A 306 14.49 0.71 13.44
N LEU A 307 13.46 -0.02 13.89
CA LEU A 307 13.24 -0.39 15.27
C LEU A 307 13.96 -1.71 15.56
N HIS A 308 14.75 -1.73 16.63
CA HIS A 308 15.52 -2.89 17.07
C HIS A 308 14.91 -3.50 18.32
N CYS A 309 14.91 -4.83 18.35
CA CYS A 309 14.55 -5.66 19.48
C CYS A 309 15.56 -6.81 19.55
N GLY A 310 16.61 -6.61 20.36
CA GLY A 310 17.77 -7.51 20.39
C GLY A 310 18.46 -7.60 19.04
N ASP A 311 18.65 -8.83 18.55
CA ASP A 311 19.28 -9.12 17.26
C ASP A 311 18.31 -9.01 16.06
N MET A 312 17.02 -8.74 16.33
CA MET A 312 15.98 -8.57 15.32
C MET A 312 15.61 -7.11 15.12
N ALA A 313 15.06 -6.78 13.95
CA ALA A 313 14.63 -5.43 13.66
C ALA A 313 13.43 -5.38 12.69
N ILE A 314 12.64 -4.31 12.79
CA ILE A 314 11.62 -3.91 11.80
C ILE A 314 12.00 -2.52 11.29
N GLY A 315 12.24 -2.41 10.01
CA GLY A 315 12.47 -1.17 9.29
C GLY A 315 11.25 -0.71 8.51
N LEU A 316 10.97 0.59 8.54
CA LEU A 316 9.94 1.28 7.78
C LEU A 316 10.65 2.19 6.78
N TYR A 317 10.42 1.98 5.49
CA TYR A 317 11.12 2.66 4.41
C TYR A 317 10.15 3.42 3.53
N GLY A 318 10.46 4.69 3.25
CA GLY A 318 9.59 5.58 2.48
C GLY A 318 8.62 6.42 3.30
N MET A 319 8.74 6.42 4.63
CA MET A 319 7.82 7.16 5.50
C MET A 319 7.93 8.68 5.34
N ASN A 320 6.80 9.36 5.46
CA ASN A 320 6.71 10.82 5.51
C ASN A 320 6.14 11.24 6.86
N VAL A 321 6.88 12.08 7.61
CA VAL A 321 6.37 12.69 8.85
C VAL A 321 6.21 14.18 8.59
N LEU A 322 4.97 14.65 8.49
CA LEU A 322 4.66 15.97 7.94
C LEU A 322 4.23 17.00 9.00
N ASP A 323 3.88 16.53 10.19
CA ASP A 323 3.33 17.33 11.26
C ASP A 323 3.79 16.82 12.65
N PRO A 324 3.39 17.48 13.76
CA PRO A 324 3.70 16.98 15.10
C PRO A 324 3.06 15.62 15.37
N THR A 325 3.85 14.56 15.22
CA THR A 325 3.38 13.18 15.40
C THR A 325 3.87 12.59 16.72
N LYS A 326 2.94 11.98 17.47
CA LYS A 326 3.24 11.11 18.62
C LYS A 326 2.70 9.71 18.34
N ILE A 327 3.60 8.75 18.13
CA ILE A 327 3.24 7.36 17.84
C ILE A 327 3.38 6.52 19.10
N ASP A 328 2.28 5.93 19.57
CA ASP A 328 2.32 4.99 20.69
C ASP A 328 2.51 3.56 20.18
N LEU A 329 3.73 3.03 20.36
CA LEU A 329 4.11 1.67 19.97
C LEU A 329 4.14 0.71 21.16
N SER A 330 3.62 1.13 22.33
CA SER A 330 3.46 0.26 23.49
C SER A 330 2.56 -0.94 23.13
N ASN A 331 3.06 -2.15 23.36
CA ASN A 331 2.41 -3.41 22.99
C ASN A 331 2.09 -3.57 21.49
N ALA A 332 2.63 -2.70 20.63
CA ALA A 332 2.38 -2.75 19.19
C ALA A 332 3.22 -3.82 18.49
N PHE A 333 4.43 -4.10 18.98
CA PHE A 333 5.33 -5.09 18.37
C PHE A 333 5.24 -6.44 19.09
N VAL A 334 5.26 -7.51 18.29
CA VAL A 334 5.51 -8.86 18.76
C VAL A 334 6.94 -9.22 18.38
N CYS A 335 7.80 -9.39 19.38
CA CYS A 335 9.20 -9.75 19.19
C CYS A 335 9.57 -10.82 20.21
N ASN A 336 10.17 -11.91 19.74
CA ASN A 336 10.59 -13.00 20.62
C ASN A 336 11.91 -13.60 20.16
N GLU A 337 13.00 -13.15 20.78
CA GLU A 337 14.36 -13.62 20.51
C GLU A 337 14.57 -15.11 20.81
N THR A 338 13.74 -15.72 21.68
CA THR A 338 13.87 -17.16 21.97
C THR A 338 13.29 -18.02 20.85
N ASN A 339 12.34 -17.46 20.10
CA ASN A 339 11.55 -18.17 19.12
C ASN A 339 11.74 -17.63 17.70
N ASP A 340 12.68 -16.71 17.51
CA ASP A 340 13.10 -16.12 16.23
C ASP A 340 11.93 -15.61 15.37
N TYR A 341 11.03 -14.84 15.98
CA TYR A 341 9.97 -14.16 15.25
C TYR A 341 9.83 -12.69 15.64
N ILE A 342 9.39 -11.89 14.66
CA ILE A 342 9.15 -10.47 14.81
C ILE A 342 7.94 -10.03 13.98
N GLY A 343 7.23 -9.01 14.45
CA GLY A 343 6.02 -8.53 13.79
C GLY A 343 5.30 -7.45 14.59
N MET A 344 4.02 -7.23 14.28
CA MET A 344 3.14 -6.35 15.05
C MET A 344 1.90 -7.08 15.54
N ASN A 345 1.33 -6.57 16.61
CA ASN A 345 0.09 -7.06 17.18
C ASN A 345 -1.08 -6.67 16.28
N SER A 346 -1.74 -7.67 15.70
CA SER A 346 -2.82 -7.51 14.73
C SER A 346 -4.15 -7.10 15.38
N THR A 347 -4.30 -7.20 16.70
CA THR A 347 -5.57 -6.96 17.42
C THR A 347 -5.79 -5.48 17.82
N LEU A 348 -4.78 -4.63 17.73
CA LEU A 348 -4.80 -3.28 18.31
C LEU A 348 -4.96 -2.14 17.30
N LYS A 349 -5.21 -2.43 16.01
CA LYS A 349 -5.25 -1.44 14.91
C LYS A 349 -3.99 -0.55 14.85
N LYS A 350 -2.90 -1.00 15.49
CA LYS A 350 -1.64 -0.24 15.60
C LYS A 350 -0.92 -0.18 14.27
N TRP A 351 -1.05 -1.21 13.44
CA TRP A 351 -0.50 -1.24 12.09
C TRP A 351 -1.21 -0.23 11.17
N ASN A 352 -2.54 -0.28 11.11
CA ASN A 352 -3.37 0.76 10.48
C ASN A 352 -2.95 2.20 10.90
N LYS A 353 -2.86 2.44 12.21
CA LYS A 353 -2.44 3.75 12.74
C LYS A 353 -1.02 4.12 12.32
N LEU A 354 -0.10 3.16 12.33
CA LEU A 354 1.29 3.38 11.93
C LEU A 354 1.40 3.75 10.45
N ILE A 355 0.63 3.08 9.58
CA ILE A 355 0.55 3.43 8.15
C ILE A 355 0.06 4.86 7.98
N ASP A 356 -0.98 5.25 8.72
CA ASP A 356 -1.55 6.59 8.70
C ASP A 356 -0.56 7.66 9.19
N ASP A 357 -0.06 7.53 10.42
CA ASP A 357 0.84 8.49 11.08
C ASP A 357 2.16 8.69 10.30
N LEU A 358 2.59 7.69 9.53
CA LEU A 358 3.84 7.72 8.76
C LEU A 358 3.63 7.86 7.25
N HIS A 359 2.38 8.01 6.81
CA HIS A 359 2.01 8.11 5.39
C HIS A 359 2.61 7.00 4.51
N LEU A 360 2.66 5.78 5.02
CA LEU A 360 3.13 4.62 4.27
C LEU A 360 2.05 4.16 3.28
N GLY A 361 2.49 3.52 2.19
CA GLY A 361 1.57 2.93 1.20
C GLY A 361 1.73 3.49 -0.21
N GLY A 362 2.81 4.23 -0.47
CA GLY A 362 3.22 4.56 -1.84
C GLY A 362 3.89 3.37 -2.55
N ALA A 363 4.07 3.51 -3.87
CA ALA A 363 4.57 2.46 -4.74
C ALA A 363 5.98 1.94 -4.38
N SER A 364 6.76 2.77 -3.69
CA SER A 364 8.15 2.48 -3.33
C SER A 364 8.33 2.15 -1.85
N ASP A 365 7.27 2.23 -1.06
CA ASP A 365 7.34 2.03 0.38
C ASP A 365 7.41 0.54 0.70
N TYR A 366 8.15 0.19 1.74
CA TYR A 366 8.24 -1.19 2.20
C TYR A 366 8.66 -1.27 3.65
N ILE A 367 8.55 -2.51 4.11
CA ILE A 367 9.02 -2.95 5.40
C ILE A 367 10.24 -3.82 5.18
N GLU A 368 11.25 -3.71 6.03
CA GLU A 368 12.34 -4.66 6.07
C GLU A 368 12.42 -5.29 7.46
N ILE A 369 12.31 -6.61 7.55
CA ILE A 369 12.58 -7.32 8.80
C ILE A 369 13.99 -7.89 8.81
N THR A 370 14.62 -7.92 9.97
CA THR A 370 15.88 -8.63 10.24
C THR A 370 15.59 -9.78 11.21
N LEU A 371 15.95 -11.00 10.80
CA LEU A 371 15.79 -12.22 11.59
C LEU A 371 17.16 -12.87 11.86
N PRO A 372 17.35 -13.53 13.01
CA PRO A 372 18.66 -13.98 13.49
C PRO A 372 19.04 -15.37 12.91
N LEU A 373 18.81 -15.56 11.61
CA LEU A 373 19.19 -16.74 10.87
C LEU A 373 20.07 -16.35 9.69
N ALA A 374 21.24 -16.97 9.55
CA ALA A 374 22.14 -16.74 8.42
C ALA A 374 21.42 -16.99 7.09
N TYR A 375 21.61 -16.09 6.14
CA TYR A 375 20.92 -16.17 4.86
C TYR A 375 21.30 -17.43 4.06
N ASN A 376 20.26 -18.13 3.62
CA ASN A 376 20.34 -19.19 2.63
C ASN A 376 19.18 -18.98 1.65
N ALA A 377 19.42 -19.16 0.36
CA ALA A 377 18.37 -19.05 -0.65
C ALA A 377 17.21 -20.05 -0.46
N ASN A 378 17.42 -21.12 0.33
CA ASN A 378 16.40 -22.11 0.69
C ASN A 378 15.77 -21.86 2.07
N ASN A 379 16.13 -20.78 2.78
CA ASN A 379 15.40 -20.39 3.99
C ASN A 379 13.95 -20.12 3.61
N VAL A 380 13.03 -20.50 4.49
CA VAL A 380 11.59 -20.27 4.28
C VAL A 380 11.15 -19.19 5.24
N LEU A 381 10.75 -18.04 4.69
CA LEU A 381 10.05 -17.02 5.45
C LEU A 381 8.57 -17.42 5.55
N ASN A 382 8.08 -17.49 6.78
CA ASN A 382 6.69 -17.80 7.10
C ASN A 382 6.01 -16.55 7.64
N TRP A 383 4.83 -16.25 7.11
CA TRP A 383 3.90 -15.28 7.67
C TRP A 383 2.93 -16.04 8.58
N THR A 384 2.98 -15.77 9.88
CA THR A 384 2.30 -16.52 10.95
C THR A 384 1.36 -15.61 11.72
N ASP A 385 0.54 -16.17 12.61
CA ASP A 385 -0.19 -15.39 13.61
C ASP A 385 0.78 -14.68 14.58
N ASP A 386 0.27 -13.80 15.44
CA ASP A 386 1.04 -13.00 16.41
C ASP A 386 1.93 -13.82 17.37
N ASP A 387 1.66 -15.13 17.49
CA ASP A 387 2.45 -16.08 18.30
C ASP A 387 3.74 -16.58 17.60
N GLY A 388 3.94 -16.19 16.33
CA GLY A 388 5.12 -16.54 15.54
C GLY A 388 5.13 -17.97 15.00
N ARG A 389 4.08 -18.77 15.23
CA ARG A 389 4.12 -20.23 15.06
C ARG A 389 2.87 -20.82 14.41
N SER A 390 1.70 -20.29 14.73
CA SER A 390 0.42 -20.78 14.23
C SER A 390 0.13 -20.23 12.84
N ASN A 391 -0.61 -21.02 12.05
CA ASN A 391 -1.06 -20.67 10.69
C ASN A 391 0.03 -20.09 9.77
N GLY A 392 1.25 -20.63 9.87
CA GLY A 392 2.40 -20.18 9.09
C GLY A 392 2.27 -20.51 7.61
N GLN A 393 2.30 -19.47 6.78
CA GLN A 393 2.30 -19.59 5.32
C GLN A 393 3.67 -19.20 4.75
N ASN A 394 4.23 -20.02 3.85
CA ASN A 394 5.42 -19.64 3.10
C ASN A 394 5.12 -18.46 2.15
N VAL A 395 5.88 -17.37 2.32
CA VAL A 395 5.70 -16.12 1.58
C VAL A 395 6.91 -15.73 0.73
N ASN A 396 7.90 -16.61 0.54
CA ASN A 396 9.12 -16.32 -0.22
C ASN A 396 8.89 -15.75 -1.63
N ASN A 397 7.74 -16.06 -2.24
CA ASN A 397 7.38 -15.55 -3.56
C ASN A 397 6.89 -14.09 -3.56
N TYR A 398 6.56 -13.53 -2.39
CA TYR A 398 5.98 -12.20 -2.22
C TYR A 398 6.93 -11.18 -1.62
N VAL A 399 8.05 -11.66 -1.09
CA VAL A 399 9.06 -10.86 -0.40
C VAL A 399 10.39 -10.94 -1.14
N ASN A 400 11.34 -10.10 -0.75
CA ASN A 400 12.71 -10.19 -1.22
C ASN A 400 13.68 -10.34 -0.03
N CYS A 401 14.16 -11.58 0.19
CA CYS A 401 15.11 -11.89 1.25
C CYS A 401 16.56 -11.92 0.74
N SER A 402 17.47 -11.38 1.54
CA SER A 402 18.89 -11.22 1.23
C SER A 402 19.77 -11.38 2.48
N ASP A 403 21.07 -11.48 2.25
CA ASP A 403 22.07 -11.56 3.32
C ASP A 403 22.06 -10.29 4.17
N GLY A 404 21.83 -10.46 5.47
CA GLY A 404 21.84 -9.40 6.48
C GLY A 404 23.15 -9.31 7.26
N GLY A 405 24.14 -10.15 6.94
CA GLY A 405 25.37 -10.37 7.71
C GLY A 405 25.52 -11.83 8.12
N SER A 406 26.65 -12.19 8.73
CA SER A 406 27.06 -13.59 8.97
C SER A 406 26.06 -14.47 9.73
N SER A 407 25.11 -13.87 10.46
CA SER A 407 24.10 -14.57 11.26
C SER A 407 22.67 -14.14 10.95
N ASN A 408 22.44 -13.22 10.01
CA ASN A 408 21.15 -12.55 9.86
C ASN A 408 20.61 -12.66 8.43
N THR A 409 19.29 -12.69 8.32
CA THR A 409 18.55 -12.59 7.05
C THR A 409 17.73 -11.31 7.09
N LYS A 410 17.80 -10.51 6.01
CA LYS A 410 16.94 -9.34 5.81
C LYS A 410 15.90 -9.62 4.76
N CYS A 411 14.63 -9.37 5.04
CA CYS A 411 13.53 -9.57 4.10
C CYS A 411 12.74 -8.29 3.90
N LYS A 412 12.66 -7.83 2.64
CA LYS A 412 11.80 -6.73 2.23
C LYS A 412 10.40 -7.24 1.94
N ILE A 413 9.40 -6.62 2.57
CA ILE A 413 8.01 -7.02 2.58
C ILE A 413 7.17 -5.83 2.07
N PRO A 414 6.26 -6.03 1.11
CA PRO A 414 5.33 -4.99 0.69
C PRO A 414 4.41 -4.57 1.85
N VAL A 415 4.13 -3.26 1.97
CA VAL A 415 3.28 -2.71 3.05
C VAL A 415 1.87 -3.34 3.06
N SER A 416 1.36 -3.76 1.91
CA SER A 416 0.05 -4.41 1.76
C SER A 416 -0.07 -5.79 2.42
N MET A 417 1.04 -6.44 2.79
CA MET A 417 0.97 -7.75 3.45
C MET A 417 0.50 -7.67 4.90
N GLY A 418 0.39 -6.48 5.48
CA GLY A 418 -0.03 -6.34 6.87
C GLY A 418 1.01 -6.87 7.87
N PHE A 419 0.70 -6.74 9.15
CA PHE A 419 1.54 -7.26 10.22
C PHE A 419 0.75 -8.06 11.25
N SER A 420 1.01 -9.36 11.20
CA SER A 420 1.01 -10.25 12.36
C SER A 420 2.48 -10.53 12.69
N ALA A 421 2.96 -11.79 12.72
CA ALA A 421 4.37 -12.11 12.90
C ALA A 421 5.00 -12.80 11.68
N TYR A 422 6.33 -12.67 11.58
CA TYR A 422 7.17 -13.37 10.62
C TYR A 422 8.22 -14.20 11.34
N SER A 423 8.38 -15.45 10.91
CA SER A 423 9.44 -16.34 11.37
C SER A 423 10.19 -16.93 10.18
N ILE A 424 11.43 -17.35 10.40
CA ILE A 424 12.25 -17.94 9.34
C ILE A 424 12.74 -19.32 9.76
N THR A 425 12.61 -20.29 8.84
CA THR A 425 13.09 -21.64 9.07
C THR A 425 14.20 -22.00 8.11
N ALA A 426 15.27 -22.61 8.65
CA ALA A 426 16.35 -23.16 7.86
C ALA A 426 15.87 -24.41 7.09
N PRO A 427 16.44 -24.69 5.90
CA PRO A 427 16.17 -25.93 5.20
C PRO A 427 16.57 -27.12 6.08
N ALA A 428 15.74 -28.17 6.09
CA ALA A 428 16.03 -29.38 6.84
C ALA A 428 17.40 -29.94 6.41
N SER A 429 18.35 -30.01 7.35
CA SER A 429 19.64 -30.65 7.11
C SER A 429 19.41 -32.13 6.81
N SER A 430 19.76 -32.59 5.61
CA SER A 430 19.83 -34.02 5.34
C SER A 430 20.94 -34.62 6.22
N SER A 431 20.56 -35.30 7.30
CA SER A 431 21.50 -36.03 8.16
C SER A 431 22.31 -37.02 7.32
N PRO A 432 23.63 -37.14 7.53
CA PRO A 432 24.44 -38.15 6.87
C PRO A 432 24.04 -39.53 7.40
N ALA A 433 23.31 -40.30 6.60
CA ALA A 433 23.07 -41.71 6.89
C ALA A 433 24.39 -42.49 6.79
N THR A 434 24.68 -43.26 7.83
CA THR A 434 25.77 -44.24 7.90
C THR A 434 25.68 -45.25 6.74
N PRO A 435 26.79 -45.62 6.09
CA PRO A 435 26.74 -46.43 4.88
C PRO A 435 26.51 -47.91 5.23
N SER A 436 25.34 -48.44 4.85
CA SER A 436 25.10 -49.87 4.71
C SER A 436 25.03 -50.21 3.22
N SER A 437 25.82 -51.19 2.80
CA SER A 437 26.00 -51.63 1.42
C SER A 437 24.69 -52.14 0.80
N GLY A 438 24.26 -51.51 -0.29
CA GLY A 438 23.20 -52.01 -1.16
C GLY A 438 23.22 -51.23 -2.47
N GLY A 439 23.73 -51.85 -3.53
CA GLY A 439 23.89 -51.22 -4.84
C GLY A 439 22.55 -50.90 -5.52
N GLY A 440 22.50 -49.75 -6.21
CA GLY A 440 21.39 -49.38 -7.09
C GLY A 440 21.41 -47.91 -7.49
N GLY A 441 22.04 -47.59 -8.63
CA GLY A 441 21.79 -46.43 -9.51
C GLY A 441 21.58 -45.05 -8.89
N SER A 442 22.65 -44.27 -8.77
CA SER A 442 22.59 -42.83 -8.52
C SER A 442 22.29 -42.07 -9.82
N SER A 443 21.11 -41.44 -9.90
CA SER A 443 20.84 -40.37 -10.87
C SER A 443 21.21 -39.05 -10.22
N THR A 444 22.37 -38.51 -10.60
CA THR A 444 22.76 -37.13 -10.36
C THR A 444 21.71 -36.20 -10.98
N VAL A 445 21.05 -35.36 -10.18
CA VAL A 445 20.25 -34.24 -10.72
C VAL A 445 21.24 -33.17 -11.20
N THR A 446 21.75 -33.35 -12.42
CA THR A 446 22.50 -32.33 -13.13
C THR A 446 21.52 -31.24 -13.56
N THR A 447 21.74 -30.00 -13.13
CA THR A 447 21.02 -28.83 -13.67
C THR A 447 21.25 -28.76 -15.18
N PRO A 448 20.22 -28.95 -16.02
CA PRO A 448 20.39 -29.00 -17.47
C PRO A 448 21.00 -27.68 -17.97
N THR A 449 22.20 -27.77 -18.53
CA THR A 449 22.98 -26.61 -18.97
C THR A 449 23.14 -26.67 -20.49
N VAL A 450 22.66 -25.64 -21.19
CA VAL A 450 22.86 -25.48 -22.64
C VAL A 450 24.07 -24.58 -22.85
N ALA A 451 25.20 -25.17 -23.22
CA ALA A 451 26.41 -24.41 -23.55
C ALA A 451 26.34 -23.90 -25.00
N LEU A 452 26.55 -22.60 -25.17
CA LEU A 452 26.53 -21.93 -26.48
C LEU A 452 27.96 -21.77 -27.00
N SER A 453 28.19 -22.13 -28.26
CA SER A 453 29.40 -21.72 -28.98
C SER A 453 29.34 -20.23 -29.34
N ASP A 454 30.50 -19.61 -29.55
CA ASP A 454 30.58 -18.20 -29.97
C ASP A 454 29.76 -17.92 -31.23
N THR A 455 29.73 -18.87 -32.18
CA THR A 455 28.92 -18.73 -33.40
C THR A 455 27.43 -18.67 -33.09
N GLN A 456 26.94 -19.54 -32.20
CA GLN A 456 25.52 -19.58 -31.79
C GLN A 456 25.14 -18.36 -30.94
N PHE A 457 26.04 -17.93 -30.05
CA PHE A 457 25.82 -16.76 -29.22
C PHE A 457 25.77 -15.48 -30.05
N ASN A 458 26.65 -15.35 -31.05
CA ASN A 458 26.68 -14.20 -31.96
C ASN A 458 25.48 -14.15 -32.92
N SER A 459 25.06 -15.30 -33.46
CA SER A 459 23.90 -15.37 -34.35
C SER A 459 22.55 -15.24 -33.62
N GLY A 460 22.56 -15.46 -32.30
CA GLY A 460 21.36 -15.67 -31.50
C GLY A 460 20.95 -17.14 -31.51
N TYR A 461 20.61 -17.68 -30.35
CA TYR A 461 20.20 -19.08 -30.18
C TYR A 461 18.95 -19.19 -29.30
N SER A 462 17.94 -19.90 -29.80
CA SER A 462 16.69 -20.14 -29.09
C SER A 462 16.60 -21.59 -28.62
N ALA A 463 16.18 -21.80 -27.36
CA ALA A 463 15.94 -23.13 -26.81
C ALA A 463 14.67 -23.18 -25.98
N ASN A 464 14.04 -24.36 -25.93
CA ASN A 464 13.00 -24.67 -24.97
C ASN A 464 13.64 -25.14 -23.67
N LEU A 465 13.58 -24.31 -22.63
CA LEU A 465 14.14 -24.58 -21.31
C LEU A 465 13.05 -24.97 -20.32
N LYS A 466 13.33 -25.97 -19.48
CA LYS A 466 12.53 -26.23 -18.28
C LYS A 466 13.01 -25.33 -17.15
N VAL A 467 12.11 -24.99 -16.22
CA VAL A 467 12.48 -24.33 -14.96
C VAL A 467 13.61 -25.10 -14.28
N GLY A 468 14.65 -24.39 -13.83
CA GLY A 468 15.90 -24.93 -13.30
C GLY A 468 16.98 -25.25 -14.35
N SER A 469 16.70 -25.04 -15.64
CA SER A 469 17.72 -25.11 -16.71
C SER A 469 18.42 -23.76 -16.88
N ARG A 470 19.62 -23.77 -17.47
CA ARG A 470 20.41 -22.56 -17.72
C ARG A 470 21.14 -22.61 -19.04
N PHE A 471 21.45 -21.44 -19.60
CA PHE A 471 22.48 -21.30 -20.61
C PHE A 471 23.84 -21.07 -19.98
N LYS A 472 24.89 -21.51 -20.67
CA LYS A 472 26.28 -21.13 -20.42
C LYS A 472 26.81 -20.41 -21.66
N VAL A 473 27.30 -19.19 -21.48
CA VAL A 473 27.95 -18.36 -22.51
C VAL A 473 29.33 -17.94 -22.03
N THR A 474 30.25 -17.70 -22.97
CA THR A 474 31.57 -17.16 -22.65
C THR A 474 31.64 -15.72 -23.16
N VAL A 475 31.89 -14.76 -22.25
CA VAL A 475 32.05 -13.33 -22.56
C VAL A 475 33.39 -12.88 -21.99
N ALA A 476 34.21 -12.18 -22.77
CA ALA A 476 35.56 -11.74 -22.37
C ALA A 476 36.44 -12.84 -21.74
N SER A 477 36.34 -14.08 -22.27
CA SER A 477 37.04 -15.29 -21.75
C SER A 477 36.61 -15.76 -20.36
N GLN A 478 35.47 -15.29 -19.83
CA GLN A 478 34.84 -15.79 -18.61
C GLN A 478 33.51 -16.46 -18.92
N ASP A 479 33.15 -17.48 -18.12
CA ASP A 479 31.87 -18.18 -18.26
C ASP A 479 30.78 -17.48 -17.46
N HIS A 480 29.66 -17.18 -18.11
CA HIS A 480 28.46 -16.60 -17.51
C HIS A 480 27.28 -17.57 -17.68
N PHE A 481 26.37 -17.60 -16.70
CA PHE A 481 25.18 -18.45 -16.76
C PHE A 481 23.91 -17.61 -16.72
N VAL A 482 22.97 -17.94 -17.62
CA VAL A 482 21.62 -17.36 -17.67
C VAL A 482 20.64 -18.45 -17.23
N SER A 483 20.14 -18.36 -16.02
CA SER A 483 19.29 -19.39 -15.38
C SER A 483 17.82 -19.04 -15.50
N LEU A 484 16.98 -20.01 -15.85
CA LEU A 484 15.53 -19.90 -15.79
C LEU A 484 15.05 -20.39 -14.42
N ASN A 485 14.64 -19.46 -13.55
CA ASN A 485 14.35 -19.75 -12.15
C ASN A 485 12.89 -20.17 -11.92
N SER A 486 11.95 -19.52 -12.60
CA SER A 486 10.51 -19.80 -12.48
C SER A 486 9.74 -19.21 -13.66
N ILE A 487 8.50 -19.65 -13.85
CA ILE A 487 7.60 -19.16 -14.91
C ILE A 487 6.17 -18.96 -14.39
N THR A 488 5.50 -17.94 -14.89
CA THR A 488 4.04 -17.73 -14.79
C THR A 488 3.41 -17.88 -16.20
N PRO A 489 2.10 -17.63 -16.41
CA PRO A 489 1.50 -17.74 -17.74
C PRO A 489 2.13 -16.83 -18.80
N LEU A 490 2.65 -15.67 -18.40
CA LEU A 490 3.19 -14.66 -19.31
C LEU A 490 4.61 -14.22 -18.95
N VAL A 491 5.18 -14.63 -17.82
CA VAL A 491 6.45 -14.11 -17.32
C VAL A 491 7.45 -15.23 -17.07
N ALA A 492 8.71 -15.01 -17.41
CA ALA A 492 9.83 -15.86 -16.99
C ALA A 492 10.78 -15.07 -16.08
N ASN A 493 11.16 -15.67 -14.94
CA ASN A 493 12.18 -15.15 -14.04
C ASN A 493 13.55 -15.69 -14.45
N ILE A 494 14.48 -14.78 -14.75
CA ILE A 494 15.81 -15.11 -15.26
C ILE A 494 16.87 -14.45 -14.38
N THR A 495 17.92 -15.19 -14.04
CA THR A 495 19.10 -14.64 -13.34
C THR A 495 20.37 -14.87 -14.12
N LEU A 496 21.21 -13.83 -14.22
CA LEU A 496 22.59 -13.92 -14.67
C LEU A 496 23.52 -14.11 -13.47
N SER A 497 24.14 -15.28 -13.32
CA SER A 497 24.73 -15.69 -12.03
C SER A 497 26.15 -15.18 -11.74
N SER A 498 26.91 -14.75 -12.75
CA SER A 498 28.31 -14.30 -12.59
C SER A 498 28.41 -12.87 -12.06
N THR A 499 27.38 -12.06 -12.32
CA THR A 499 27.09 -10.78 -11.66
C THR A 499 25.58 -10.77 -11.44
N PRO A 500 25.06 -11.21 -10.26
CA PRO A 500 23.64 -11.47 -10.05
C PRO A 500 22.75 -10.31 -10.50
N GLN A 501 22.20 -10.45 -11.70
CA GLN A 501 21.21 -9.55 -12.29
C GLN A 501 19.98 -10.39 -12.56
N THR A 502 18.89 -10.10 -11.86
CA THR A 502 17.62 -10.83 -11.98
C THR A 502 16.60 -9.95 -12.70
N VAL A 503 15.93 -10.52 -13.69
CA VAL A 503 14.88 -9.84 -14.46
C VAL A 503 13.64 -10.72 -14.53
N LEU A 504 12.47 -10.07 -14.57
CA LEU A 504 11.22 -10.66 -14.99
C LEU A 504 10.94 -10.20 -16.41
N LEU A 505 10.84 -11.13 -17.36
CA LEU A 505 10.53 -10.82 -18.75
C LEU A 505 9.16 -11.36 -19.12
N VAL A 506 8.29 -10.50 -19.65
CA VAL A 506 7.02 -10.91 -20.26
C VAL A 506 7.28 -11.57 -21.63
N VAL A 507 6.39 -12.47 -22.07
CA VAL A 507 6.44 -13.05 -23.43
C VAL A 507 6.46 -11.93 -24.47
N GLY A 508 7.49 -11.93 -25.33
CA GLY A 508 7.75 -10.91 -26.35
C GLY A 508 8.78 -9.85 -25.92
N GLU A 509 9.10 -9.74 -24.63
CA GLU A 509 10.06 -8.76 -24.13
C GLU A 509 11.51 -9.24 -24.25
N SER A 510 12.43 -8.27 -24.26
CA SER A 510 13.86 -8.50 -24.21
C SER A 510 14.53 -7.55 -23.22
N SER A 511 15.56 -8.01 -22.53
CA SER A 511 16.42 -7.16 -21.69
C SER A 511 17.89 -7.33 -22.06
N LYS A 512 18.66 -6.25 -21.92
CA LYS A 512 20.10 -6.18 -22.22
C LYS A 512 20.88 -6.09 -20.91
N PHE A 513 22.01 -6.79 -20.84
CA PHE A 513 22.83 -6.86 -19.63
C PHE A 513 24.30 -6.54 -19.95
N GLU A 514 24.89 -5.76 -19.06
CA GLU A 514 26.31 -5.41 -19.02
C GLU A 514 26.98 -6.42 -18.06
N LEU A 515 28.05 -7.08 -18.50
CA LEU A 515 28.73 -8.15 -17.78
C LEU A 515 30.24 -7.90 -17.58
N THR A 516 30.82 -6.94 -18.30
CA THR A 516 32.28 -6.72 -18.33
C THR A 516 32.74 -5.44 -17.62
N GLY A 517 31.82 -4.55 -17.21
CA GLY A 517 32.10 -3.26 -16.60
C GLY A 517 32.63 -2.19 -17.57
N ASP A 518 32.48 -2.37 -18.88
CA ASP A 518 32.99 -1.47 -19.92
C ASP A 518 31.97 -0.40 -20.38
N ASN A 519 30.77 -0.41 -19.81
CA ASN A 519 29.61 0.42 -20.18
C ASN A 519 29.01 0.08 -21.56
N TYR A 520 29.17 -1.15 -22.03
CA TYR A 520 28.47 -1.69 -23.19
C TYR A 520 27.68 -2.95 -22.78
N TYR A 521 26.43 -3.03 -23.22
CA TYR A 521 25.68 -4.27 -23.06
C TYR A 521 26.37 -5.41 -23.82
N ASP A 522 26.55 -6.56 -23.17
CA ASP A 522 27.21 -7.76 -23.68
C ASP A 522 26.23 -8.82 -24.18
N ILE A 523 25.04 -8.88 -23.57
CA ILE A 523 24.03 -9.91 -23.86
C ILE A 523 22.62 -9.31 -23.91
N ILE A 524 21.79 -9.84 -24.81
CA ILE A 524 20.35 -9.64 -24.82
C ILE A 524 19.64 -10.98 -24.63
N VAL A 525 18.64 -10.99 -23.76
CA VAL A 525 17.80 -12.16 -23.45
C VAL A 525 16.37 -11.84 -23.84
N THR A 526 15.72 -12.73 -24.59
CA THR A 526 14.35 -12.58 -25.09
C THR A 526 13.50 -13.79 -24.69
N ILE A 527 12.25 -13.56 -24.26
CA ILE A 527 11.26 -14.63 -24.05
C ILE A 527 10.33 -14.71 -25.25
N ASN A 528 10.40 -15.78 -26.04
CA ASN A 528 9.58 -15.91 -27.24
C ASN A 528 8.21 -16.54 -26.95
N SER A 529 8.14 -17.51 -26.04
CA SER A 529 6.88 -18.14 -25.62
C SER A 529 7.04 -18.97 -24.34
N ILE A 530 5.91 -19.20 -23.65
CA ILE A 530 5.82 -20.05 -22.46
C ILE A 530 4.74 -21.11 -22.71
N ASN A 531 5.11 -22.40 -22.65
CA ASN A 531 4.18 -23.53 -22.71
C ASN A 531 3.98 -24.11 -21.31
N ARG A 532 2.84 -23.77 -20.69
CA ARG A 532 2.50 -24.20 -19.32
C ARG A 532 2.28 -25.70 -19.19
N THR A 533 1.65 -26.33 -20.18
CA THR A 533 1.34 -27.77 -20.14
C THR A 533 2.61 -28.62 -20.06
N LEU A 534 3.70 -28.14 -20.68
CA LEU A 534 4.98 -28.84 -20.72
C LEU A 534 6.05 -28.24 -19.78
N ASN A 535 5.72 -27.14 -19.09
CA ASN A 535 6.65 -26.34 -18.27
C ASN A 535 7.93 -25.96 -19.04
N LEU A 536 7.76 -25.46 -20.27
CA LEU A 536 8.85 -25.08 -21.19
C LEU A 536 8.77 -23.61 -21.56
N VAL A 537 9.91 -22.93 -21.57
CA VAL A 537 10.06 -21.55 -22.08
C VAL A 537 10.93 -21.57 -23.30
N ASN A 538 10.44 -21.00 -24.40
CA ASN A 538 11.28 -20.71 -25.54
C ASN A 538 12.01 -19.38 -25.29
N MET A 539 13.31 -19.46 -25.01
CA MET A 539 14.17 -18.31 -24.68
C MET A 539 15.26 -18.15 -25.74
N THR A 540 15.51 -16.92 -26.19
CA THR A 540 16.63 -16.57 -27.08
C THR A 540 17.71 -15.83 -26.32
N LEU A 541 18.96 -16.24 -26.49
CA LEU A 541 20.14 -15.48 -26.07
C LEU A 541 20.94 -15.04 -27.28
N LYS A 542 21.42 -13.79 -27.26
CA LYS A 542 22.29 -13.24 -28.30
C LYS A 542 23.32 -12.28 -27.70
N SER A 543 24.54 -12.27 -28.24
CA SER A 543 25.52 -11.23 -27.92
C SER A 543 25.05 -9.86 -28.43
N THR A 544 25.31 -8.80 -27.67
CA THR A 544 25.14 -7.42 -28.14
C THR A 544 26.36 -6.61 -27.78
N TYR A 545 26.55 -5.45 -28.42
CA TYR A 545 27.59 -4.49 -28.07
C TYR A 545 27.04 -3.08 -28.34
N GLU A 546 26.40 -2.52 -27.32
CA GLU A 546 25.72 -1.22 -27.41
C GLU A 546 26.02 -0.40 -26.15
N LYS A 547 26.41 0.86 -26.34
CA LYS A 547 26.81 1.75 -25.24
C LYS A 547 25.63 2.03 -24.30
N VAL A 548 25.84 1.86 -23.00
CA VAL A 548 24.86 2.21 -21.96
C VAL A 548 24.66 3.74 -21.95
N PRO A 549 23.41 4.25 -22.00
CA PRO A 549 23.14 5.69 -22.01
C PRO A 549 23.48 6.34 -20.66
N VAL A 550 24.19 7.48 -20.70
CA VAL A 550 24.58 8.25 -19.50
C VAL A 550 23.52 9.33 -19.23
N VAL A 551 22.91 9.32 -18.05
CA VAL A 551 22.00 10.39 -17.59
C VAL A 551 22.83 11.60 -17.18
N ALA A 552 22.69 12.73 -17.90
CA ALA A 552 23.45 13.94 -17.63
C ALA A 552 22.78 14.81 -16.55
N VAL A 553 23.47 15.04 -15.42
CA VAL A 553 23.09 16.03 -14.40
C VAL A 553 23.70 17.38 -14.77
N ALA A 554 22.89 18.45 -14.84
CA ALA A 554 23.36 19.80 -15.19
C ALA A 554 23.96 20.52 -13.97
N PRO A 555 25.03 21.36 -14.13
CA PRO A 555 25.65 22.07 -13.02
C PRO A 555 24.91 23.36 -12.65
N ILE A 556 24.79 23.61 -11.36
CA ILE A 556 24.17 24.81 -10.76
C ILE A 556 25.24 25.90 -10.66
N THR A 557 25.06 27.03 -11.34
CA THR A 557 25.92 28.22 -11.22
C THR A 557 25.47 29.08 -10.04
N GLY A 558 26.32 29.20 -9.01
CA GLY A 558 26.09 30.04 -7.83
C GLY A 558 26.32 31.52 -8.10
N GLY A 559 25.35 32.35 -7.70
CA GLY A 559 25.49 33.80 -7.56
C GLY A 559 25.44 34.18 -6.08
N ALA A 560 26.52 34.77 -5.58
CA ALA A 560 26.64 35.29 -4.23
C ALA A 560 25.73 36.52 -4.04
N VAL A 561 25.04 36.60 -2.90
CA VAL A 561 24.31 37.80 -2.46
C VAL A 561 24.88 38.24 -1.11
N THR A 562 25.31 39.48 -1.08
CA THR A 562 25.86 40.23 0.06
C THR A 562 24.78 40.54 1.10
N GLU A 563 25.08 40.25 2.37
CA GLU A 563 24.30 40.68 3.52
C GLU A 563 24.42 42.20 3.73
N THR A 564 23.26 42.85 3.88
CA THR A 564 23.14 44.13 4.57
C THR A 564 22.18 43.92 5.74
N GLU A 565 22.71 43.97 6.95
CA GLU A 565 21.96 43.98 8.20
C GLU A 565 21.09 45.23 8.29
N GLU A 566 19.78 45.07 8.41
CA GLU A 566 18.87 46.12 8.86
C GLU A 566 18.29 45.73 10.21
N LYS A 567 18.64 46.54 11.22
CA LYS A 567 18.31 46.37 12.63
C LYS A 567 16.92 46.97 12.87
N VAL A 568 15.91 46.16 13.19
CA VAL A 568 14.61 46.64 13.66
C VAL A 568 14.30 46.02 15.02
N ALA A 569 13.86 46.90 15.93
CA ALA A 569 13.73 46.69 17.36
C ALA A 569 12.68 45.63 17.74
N GLU A 570 13.04 44.79 18.71
CA GLU A 570 12.14 43.92 19.45
C GLU A 570 11.14 44.76 20.25
N GLU A 571 9.84 44.52 20.04
CA GLU A 571 8.80 44.84 21.00
C GLU A 571 8.37 43.52 21.66
N SER A 572 8.82 43.34 22.91
CA SER A 572 8.56 42.16 23.72
C SER A 572 7.10 42.15 24.20
N VAL A 573 6.30 41.21 23.72
CA VAL A 573 5.02 40.84 24.35
C VAL A 573 5.28 39.67 25.32
N PRO A 574 4.91 39.76 26.60
CA PRO A 574 5.13 38.69 27.56
C PRO A 574 4.34 37.43 27.19
N PHE A 575 5.00 36.30 27.28
CA PHE A 575 4.44 34.96 27.26
C PHE A 575 3.54 34.77 28.49
N GLU A 576 2.22 34.62 28.30
CA GLU A 576 1.31 34.12 29.33
C GLU A 576 1.34 32.58 29.33
N GLU A 577 1.67 32.00 30.48
CA GLU A 577 1.54 30.57 30.75
C GLU A 577 0.06 30.13 30.69
N PRO A 578 -0.25 28.94 30.16
CA PRO A 578 -1.61 28.40 30.25
C PRO A 578 -1.90 27.92 31.68
N THR A 579 -2.67 28.71 32.44
CA THR A 579 -3.25 28.26 33.70
C THR A 579 -4.58 27.52 33.54
N ASN A 580 -4.71 26.46 34.35
CA ASN A 580 -5.91 25.82 34.91
C ASN A 580 -6.57 24.62 34.21
N ILE A 581 -6.11 23.43 34.63
CA ILE A 581 -6.81 22.13 34.66
C ILE A 581 -7.92 22.14 35.75
N GLY A 582 -8.79 23.15 35.73
CA GLY A 582 -9.82 23.39 36.74
C GLY A 582 -11.26 23.09 36.30
N GLU A 583 -11.55 23.10 35.00
CA GLU A 583 -12.94 23.06 34.52
C GLU A 583 -13.44 21.66 34.08
N ILE A 584 -12.56 20.68 33.88
CA ILE A 584 -12.97 19.33 33.41
C ILE A 584 -13.62 18.49 34.55
N LYS A 585 -13.39 18.83 35.83
CA LYS A 585 -14.00 18.08 36.95
C LYS A 585 -15.47 18.44 37.22
N LYS A 586 -16.01 19.51 36.62
CA LYS A 586 -17.37 19.97 36.92
C LYS A 586 -18.45 19.33 36.04
N ASP A 587 -18.07 18.78 34.88
CA ASP A 587 -19.01 18.12 33.96
C ASP A 587 -19.19 16.62 34.24
N LEU A 588 -18.20 15.94 34.83
CA LEU A 588 -18.38 14.53 35.21
C LEU A 588 -19.36 14.36 36.40
N THR A 589 -19.43 15.31 37.34
CA THR A 589 -20.34 15.21 38.50
C THR A 589 -21.81 15.41 38.12
N ASN A 590 -22.11 16.15 37.06
CA ASN A 590 -23.48 16.31 36.56
C ASN A 590 -24.00 15.06 35.84
N LEU A 591 -23.13 14.29 35.18
CA LEU A 591 -23.51 13.04 34.49
C LEU A 591 -23.95 11.93 35.46
N TRP A 592 -23.28 11.79 36.61
CA TRP A 592 -23.65 10.81 37.65
C TRP A 592 -24.97 11.16 38.36
N MET A 593 -25.27 12.45 38.52
CA MET A 593 -26.54 12.92 39.10
C MET A 593 -27.73 12.62 38.19
N ILE A 594 -27.55 12.76 36.87
CA ILE A 594 -28.59 12.45 35.87
C ILE A 594 -28.82 10.92 35.80
N ALA A 595 -27.76 10.12 35.77
CA ALA A 595 -27.87 8.66 35.80
C ALA A 595 -28.55 8.14 37.08
N GLY A 596 -28.24 8.72 38.24
CA GLY A 596 -28.88 8.40 39.51
C GLY A 596 -30.37 8.76 39.54
N ALA A 597 -30.76 9.92 38.98
CA ALA A 597 -32.16 10.33 38.91
C ALA A 597 -32.99 9.41 37.99
N VAL A 598 -32.43 8.97 36.86
CA VAL A 598 -33.09 8.03 35.94
C VAL A 598 -33.32 6.66 36.61
N LEU A 599 -32.36 6.16 37.38
CA LEU A 599 -32.52 4.91 38.13
C LEU A 599 -33.59 4.98 39.22
N ILE A 600 -33.70 6.12 39.92
CA ILE A 600 -34.76 6.33 40.93
C ILE A 600 -36.14 6.38 40.27
N VAL A 601 -36.28 7.05 39.13
CA VAL A 601 -37.55 7.08 38.38
C VAL A 601 -37.95 5.68 37.91
N LEU A 602 -37.02 4.89 37.38
CA LEU A 602 -37.29 3.51 36.99
C LEU A 602 -37.67 2.62 38.18
N ALA A 603 -37.04 2.80 39.34
CA ALA A 603 -37.40 2.10 40.57
C ALA A 603 -38.80 2.49 41.10
N CYS A 604 -39.18 3.77 40.99
CA CYS A 604 -40.53 4.24 41.35
C CYS A 604 -41.60 3.71 40.39
N ILE A 605 -41.31 3.66 39.09
CA ILE A 605 -42.22 3.08 38.08
C ILE A 605 -42.38 1.57 38.31
N GLY A 606 -41.27 0.85 38.55
CA GLY A 606 -41.29 -0.58 38.88
C GLY A 606 -42.04 -0.90 40.17
N GLY A 607 -41.82 -0.10 41.22
CA GLY A 607 -42.55 -0.19 42.48
C GLY A 607 -44.05 0.10 42.32
N GLY A 608 -44.41 1.14 41.56
CA GLY A 608 -45.80 1.49 41.27
C GLY A 608 -46.56 0.37 40.54
N VAL A 609 -45.94 -0.26 39.55
CA VAL A 609 -46.52 -1.40 38.81
C VAL A 609 -46.65 -2.64 39.71
N TYR A 610 -45.67 -2.90 40.59
CA TYR A 610 -45.72 -3.99 41.55
C TYR A 610 -46.86 -3.83 42.57
N PHE A 611 -47.04 -2.64 43.15
CA PHE A 611 -48.13 -2.37 44.10
C PHE A 611 -49.51 -2.32 43.43
N TRP A 612 -49.60 -1.84 42.18
CA TRP A 612 -50.85 -1.86 41.43
C TRP A 612 -51.33 -3.28 41.11
N ASN A 613 -50.41 -4.19 40.77
CA ASN A 613 -50.74 -5.61 40.55
C ASN A 613 -51.09 -6.35 41.86
N LYS A 614 -50.47 -5.99 42.99
CA LYS A 614 -50.79 -6.57 44.31
C LYS A 614 -52.13 -6.08 44.87
N GLY A 615 -52.58 -4.88 44.49
CA GLY A 615 -53.90 -4.35 44.85
C GLY A 615 -55.09 -5.04 44.16
N LYS A 616 -54.88 -5.61 42.96
CA LYS A 616 -55.94 -6.35 42.23
C LYS A 616 -56.21 -7.76 42.77
N THR A 617 -55.29 -8.35 43.52
CA THR A 617 -55.45 -9.71 44.09
C THR A 617 -56.12 -9.73 45.46
N SER A 618 -56.23 -8.60 46.18
CA SER A 618 -56.84 -8.54 47.51
C SER A 618 -58.33 -8.17 47.53
N SER A 619 -58.96 -7.88 46.38
CA SER A 619 -60.39 -7.50 46.29
C SER A 619 -61.33 -8.64 45.86
N LYS A 620 -60.85 -9.90 45.81
CA LYS A 620 -61.71 -11.08 45.57
C LYS A 620 -61.38 -12.20 46.56
N LYS A 621 -61.62 -11.96 47.85
CA LYS A 621 -61.88 -13.01 48.85
C LYS A 621 -62.55 -12.37 50.08
N GLY A 622 -63.84 -12.10 49.88
CA GLY A 622 -64.82 -11.66 50.86
C GLY A 622 -66.14 -12.40 50.59
N LYS A 623 -66.07 -13.73 50.68
CA LYS A 623 -67.09 -14.65 51.18
C LYS A 623 -66.35 -15.83 51.78
#